data_AF-A0AAN6N7Q2-F1
#
_entry.id   AF-A0AAN6N7Q2-F1
#
_cell.length_a   1.000
_cell.length_b   1.000
_cell.length_c   1.000
_cell.angle_alpha   90.00
_cell.angle_beta   90.00
_cell.angle_gamma   90.00
#
_symmetry.space_group_name_H-M   'P 1'
#
loop_
_entity.id
_entity.type
_entity.pdbx_description
1 polymer ?
#
loop_
_entity_poly.entity_id
_entity_poly.type
_entity_poly.pdbx_seq_one_letter_code
_entity_poly.pdbx_strand_id
1 'polypeptide(L)'
;MTKPPKKKPGGPKSAIPNVADRGFTNGRINCHGSVATSTGLLSNVPYSHPGSSNVFGIGSEHPFANYWTCEGGLPEVISVLPDKLQADILLSRYFECVDPVYPMLHRQTFYVEYEHFWSLPRPDRDHADASFVALIFVMLALGTQFVTSTSPTERKQTAEFYASASNQALRVSSYLSTANIRSIQAMVLITYFLINDNHASDGWAFGGILIRQAYAMGLHRDPNIVTPDAPFFEKQQRRKVWQAVLLQDTFLTVLLSLPPSATHTDVSVDDLIEDATGISDDDPTDTAYVRGSWTLANLVQETICSPRSLDVPICATQRHKSKLVADFRAVYRSFPDIFRSWDPDALALLAQTNKRIVRQTLFLSSNYFHNLMLVHASESPDVPVNVRGTLEAAHDAITTFFVLFQLFEAEARVWWVSNHRAFLEALCIGNVLREVAKEPGGDETVTKDPLFVRARSDIHRMIQIMQLMGEGEQASETARTRVAVLSEFLV
;
A
#
# COMPACT_ATOMS: atom_id res chain seq x y z
N MET A 1 14.13 15.04 17.44
CA MET A 1 13.31 15.28 18.65
C MET A 1 12.72 16.70 18.60
N THR A 2 11.52 16.86 18.04
CA THR A 2 10.80 18.13 18.01
C THR A 2 9.97 18.28 19.28
N LYS A 3 10.14 19.40 19.99
CA LYS A 3 9.34 19.70 21.20
C LYS A 3 7.86 19.84 20.82
N PRO A 4 6.92 19.32 21.63
CA PRO A 4 5.50 19.46 21.35
C PRO A 4 5.08 20.95 21.45
N PRO A 5 4.19 21.43 20.56
CA PRO A 5 3.69 22.80 20.63
C PRO A 5 2.88 23.02 21.91
N LYS A 6 3.10 24.16 22.58
CA LYS A 6 2.37 24.55 23.79
C LYS A 6 0.88 24.72 23.46
N LYS A 7 0.00 23.86 24.00
CA LYS A 7 -1.46 24.07 23.99
C LYS A 7 -1.78 25.34 24.80
N LYS A 8 -2.39 26.35 24.16
CA LYS A 8 -3.12 27.41 24.87
C LYS A 8 -4.42 26.82 25.44
N PRO A 9 -4.85 27.22 26.65
CA PRO A 9 -6.11 26.75 27.23
C PRO A 9 -7.28 27.49 26.57
N GLY A 10 -7.77 26.96 25.46
CA GLY A 10 -9.09 27.28 24.91
C GLY A 10 -9.96 26.03 25.01
N GLY A 11 -11.27 26.20 25.25
CA GLY A 11 -12.24 25.10 25.40
C GLY A 11 -12.25 24.09 24.23
N PRO A 12 -13.04 23.01 24.32
CA PRO A 12 -12.96 21.90 23.36
C PRO A 12 -13.36 22.39 21.96
N LYS A 13 -12.37 22.72 21.13
CA LYS A 13 -12.57 22.87 19.69
C LYS A 13 -12.74 21.44 19.17
N SER A 14 -13.95 21.09 18.69
CA SER A 14 -14.12 19.85 17.95
C SER A 14 -13.13 19.86 16.78
N ALA A 15 -12.29 18.83 16.67
CA ALA A 15 -11.48 18.67 15.46
C ALA A 15 -12.44 18.63 14.26
N ILE A 16 -12.16 19.45 13.24
CA ILE A 16 -12.93 19.41 12.00
C ILE A 16 -12.29 18.29 11.17
N PRO A 17 -12.95 17.14 10.98
CA PRO A 17 -12.38 16.05 10.20
C PRO A 17 -12.23 16.49 8.75
N ASN A 18 -11.08 16.18 8.15
CA ASN A 18 -10.79 16.48 6.75
C ASN A 18 -11.96 16.01 5.85
N VAL A 19 -12.34 16.79 4.84
CA VAL A 19 -13.45 16.44 3.94
C VAL A 19 -13.26 15.08 3.26
N ALA A 20 -12.01 14.67 3.04
CA ALA A 20 -11.66 13.33 2.53
C ALA A 20 -12.03 12.19 3.49
N ASP A 21 -12.15 12.48 4.79
CA ASP A 21 -12.42 11.53 5.87
C ASP A 21 -13.87 11.63 6.41
N ARG A 22 -14.75 12.37 5.74
CA ARG A 22 -16.18 12.47 6.12
C ARG A 22 -16.97 11.28 5.57
N GLY A 23 -17.98 10.79 6.31
CA GLY A 23 -18.82 9.64 5.91
C GLY A 23 -18.30 8.27 6.36
N PHE A 24 -17.13 8.20 7.00
CA PHE A 24 -16.58 6.98 7.59
C PHE A 24 -17.22 6.61 8.94
N THR A 25 -17.90 7.56 9.59
CA THR A 25 -18.32 7.47 11.00
C THR A 25 -19.84 7.60 11.19
N ASN A 26 -20.66 6.91 10.39
CA ASN A 26 -22.12 6.88 10.63
C ASN A 26 -22.54 6.02 11.84
N GLY A 27 -21.59 5.37 12.54
CA GLY A 27 -21.81 4.80 13.86
C GLY A 27 -21.59 5.83 14.97
N ARG A 28 -22.57 6.05 15.84
CA ARG A 28 -22.46 6.89 17.06
C ARG A 28 -21.36 6.33 17.98
N ILE A 29 -20.12 6.78 17.81
CA ILE A 29 -19.05 6.59 18.81
C ILE A 29 -19.02 7.82 19.70
N ASN A 30 -19.81 7.82 20.78
CA ASN A 30 -19.65 8.79 21.86
C ASN A 30 -18.45 8.35 22.72
N CYS A 31 -17.24 8.66 22.27
CA CYS A 31 -16.05 8.57 23.10
C CYS A 31 -15.30 9.90 23.07
N HIS A 32 -14.86 10.37 24.25
CA HIS A 32 -14.00 11.55 24.40
C HIS A 32 -12.50 11.25 24.12
N GLY A 33 -12.18 10.02 23.68
CA GLY A 33 -10.89 9.65 23.11
C GLY A 33 -10.82 10.01 21.62
N SER A 34 -9.60 10.16 21.09
CA SER A 34 -9.26 10.53 19.70
C SER A 34 -10.39 10.30 18.67
N VAL A 35 -10.82 11.36 17.98
CA VAL A 35 -11.82 11.28 16.89
C VAL A 35 -11.33 10.37 15.76
N ALA A 36 -10.01 10.17 15.66
CA ALA A 36 -9.37 9.14 14.86
C ALA A 36 -9.38 7.79 15.58
N THR A 37 -10.53 7.12 15.61
CA THR A 37 -10.54 5.66 15.65
C THR A 37 -9.94 5.19 14.33
N SER A 38 -8.78 4.51 14.35
CA SER A 38 -8.24 3.91 13.14
C SER A 38 -9.30 3.02 12.50
N THR A 39 -9.69 3.36 11.28
CA THR A 39 -10.85 2.79 10.57
C THR A 39 -10.75 1.28 10.32
N GLY A 40 -9.56 0.69 10.44
CA GLY A 40 -9.33 -0.75 10.34
C GLY A 40 -9.04 -1.46 11.67
N LEU A 41 -8.46 -0.78 12.67
CA LEU A 41 -8.08 -1.44 13.92
C LEU A 41 -9.27 -1.48 14.89
N LEU A 42 -9.76 -2.67 15.18
CA LEU A 42 -10.79 -2.93 16.20
C LEU A 42 -10.22 -2.80 17.64
N SER A 43 -9.36 -1.81 17.89
CA SER A 43 -8.93 -1.49 19.25
C SER A 43 -10.06 -0.76 19.95
N ASN A 44 -10.74 -1.45 20.87
CA ASN A 44 -11.83 -0.87 21.62
C ASN A 44 -11.29 0.18 22.58
N VAL A 45 -11.78 1.42 22.48
CA VAL A 45 -11.67 2.34 23.60
C VAL A 45 -12.54 1.76 24.72
N PRO A 46 -12.09 1.73 25.99
CA PRO A 46 -12.95 1.29 27.08
C PRO A 46 -14.32 1.98 27.02
N TYR A 47 -15.40 1.21 27.19
CA TYR A 47 -16.81 1.66 27.16
C TYR A 47 -17.43 1.98 25.79
N SER A 48 -16.81 1.65 24.66
CA SER A 48 -17.47 1.69 23.33
C SER A 48 -18.11 0.33 22.97
N HIS A 49 -19.32 0.36 22.40
CA HIS A 49 -19.93 -0.79 21.71
C HIS A 49 -19.73 -0.62 20.19
N PRO A 50 -18.86 -1.40 19.52
CA PRO A 50 -18.69 -1.31 18.08
C PRO A 50 -19.64 -2.24 17.31
N GLY A 51 -20.00 -1.83 16.09
CA GLY A 51 -20.42 -2.73 15.02
C GLY A 51 -19.27 -2.87 14.01
N SER A 52 -18.97 -4.10 13.57
CA SER A 52 -18.01 -4.33 12.49
C SER A 52 -18.52 -3.72 11.17
N SER A 53 -17.67 -3.02 10.43
CA SER A 53 -18.00 -2.50 9.10
C SER A 53 -17.25 -3.25 8.00
N ASN A 54 -17.99 -3.96 7.13
CA ASN A 54 -17.44 -4.65 5.96
C ASN A 54 -17.00 -3.68 4.83
N VAL A 55 -17.18 -2.37 5.00
CA VAL A 55 -16.77 -1.31 4.03
C VAL A 55 -15.27 -1.36 3.72
N PHE A 56 -14.47 -1.73 4.72
CA PHE A 56 -13.01 -1.82 4.61
C PHE A 56 -12.55 -3.18 4.06
N GLY A 57 -13.46 -4.16 3.93
CA GLY A 57 -13.09 -5.55 3.68
C GLY A 57 -12.24 -6.07 4.83
N ILE A 58 -12.79 -6.13 6.04
CA ILE A 58 -12.11 -6.82 7.14
C ILE A 58 -12.43 -8.30 6.97
N GLY A 59 -11.39 -9.14 6.85
CA GLY A 59 -11.55 -10.59 6.76
C GLY A 59 -12.28 -11.17 7.98
N SER A 60 -13.20 -12.11 7.77
CA SER A 60 -13.93 -12.79 8.84
C SER A 60 -13.11 -13.86 9.55
N GLU A 61 -11.99 -14.28 8.96
CA GLU A 61 -11.10 -15.34 9.43
C GLU A 61 -9.74 -14.77 9.80
N HIS A 62 -9.10 -15.36 10.82
CA HIS A 62 -7.76 -14.94 11.24
C HIS A 62 -6.69 -15.41 10.25
N PRO A 63 -5.67 -14.60 9.95
CA PRO A 63 -4.58 -15.03 9.08
C PRO A 63 -3.73 -16.13 9.73
N PHE A 64 -3.04 -16.90 8.89
CA PHE A 64 -2.11 -17.96 9.26
C PHE A 64 -2.76 -19.16 9.98
N ALA A 65 -3.58 -19.91 9.26
CA ALA A 65 -4.15 -21.15 9.77
C ALA A 65 -3.04 -22.16 10.15
N ASN A 66 -3.28 -22.89 11.24
CA ASN A 66 -2.32 -23.87 11.73
C ASN A 66 -2.53 -25.24 11.06
N TYR A 67 -1.61 -25.61 10.17
CA TYR A 67 -1.58 -26.92 9.51
C TYR A 67 -0.45 -27.82 10.02
N TRP A 68 0.36 -27.32 10.95
CA TRP A 68 1.68 -27.87 11.27
C TRP A 68 1.65 -28.65 12.57
N THR A 69 2.37 -29.77 12.61
CA THR A 69 2.56 -30.56 13.81
C THR A 69 3.66 -29.96 14.69
N CYS A 70 3.62 -30.29 15.98
CA CYS A 70 4.64 -29.81 16.93
C CYS A 70 6.05 -30.33 16.62
N GLU A 71 6.16 -31.50 15.99
CA GLU A 71 7.43 -32.18 15.72
C GLU A 71 7.86 -32.09 14.23
N GLY A 72 7.00 -31.62 13.33
CA GLY A 72 7.23 -31.62 11.88
C GLY A 72 8.29 -30.64 11.37
N GLY A 73 8.52 -29.53 12.09
CA GLY A 73 9.58 -28.57 11.78
C GLY A 73 9.52 -27.98 10.36
N LEU A 74 10.68 -27.65 9.78
CA LEU A 74 10.81 -27.21 8.39
C LEU A 74 10.45 -28.29 7.35
N PRO A 75 10.82 -29.58 7.54
CA PRO A 75 10.52 -30.63 6.55
C PRO A 75 9.03 -30.78 6.24
N GLU A 76 8.16 -30.62 7.24
CA GLU A 76 6.71 -30.63 7.05
C GLU A 76 6.25 -29.47 6.14
N VAL A 77 6.81 -28.28 6.32
CA VAL A 77 6.52 -27.10 5.46
C VAL A 77 7.02 -27.34 4.05
N ILE A 78 8.23 -27.86 3.88
CA ILE A 78 8.79 -28.17 2.56
C ILE A 78 7.97 -29.25 1.86
N SER A 79 7.36 -30.18 2.60
CA SER A 79 6.57 -31.28 2.03
C SER A 79 5.32 -30.81 1.28
N VAL A 80 4.83 -29.60 1.57
CA VAL A 80 3.65 -29.01 0.94
C VAL A 80 4.00 -28.01 -0.17
N LEU A 81 5.28 -27.89 -0.55
CA LEU A 81 5.66 -27.19 -1.77
C LEU A 81 4.94 -27.84 -2.96
N PRO A 82 4.38 -27.05 -3.88
CA PRO A 82 3.89 -27.60 -5.14
C PRO A 82 5.07 -28.17 -5.94
N ASP A 83 4.78 -28.93 -7.00
CA ASP A 83 5.84 -29.33 -7.92
C ASP A 83 6.55 -28.10 -8.53
N LYS A 84 7.79 -28.31 -9.02
CA LYS A 84 8.62 -27.21 -9.52
C LYS A 84 7.94 -26.44 -10.64
N LEU A 85 7.23 -27.12 -11.55
CA LEU A 85 6.57 -26.46 -12.68
C LEU A 85 5.50 -25.48 -12.18
N GLN A 86 4.67 -25.93 -11.24
CA GLN A 86 3.66 -25.07 -10.62
C GLN A 86 4.32 -23.95 -9.81
N ALA A 87 5.40 -24.21 -9.09
CA ALA A 87 6.16 -23.19 -8.38
C ALA A 87 6.74 -22.11 -9.34
N ASP A 88 7.31 -22.53 -10.47
CA ASP A 88 7.85 -21.65 -11.52
C ASP A 88 6.76 -20.73 -12.10
N ILE A 89 5.57 -21.27 -12.38
CA ILE A 89 4.41 -20.50 -12.86
C ILE A 89 4.01 -19.42 -11.86
N LEU A 90 3.89 -19.77 -10.58
CA LEU A 90 3.49 -18.83 -9.53
C LEU A 90 4.57 -17.78 -9.28
N LEU A 91 5.85 -18.14 -9.30
CA LEU A 91 6.95 -17.19 -9.20
C LEU A 91 6.99 -16.23 -10.40
N SER A 92 6.73 -16.72 -11.60
CA SER A 92 6.60 -15.85 -12.78
C SER A 92 5.50 -14.81 -12.59
N ARG A 93 4.35 -15.20 -12.02
CA ARG A 93 3.26 -14.26 -11.71
C ARG A 93 3.63 -13.27 -10.61
N TYR A 94 4.38 -13.69 -9.59
CA TYR A 94 4.94 -12.78 -8.58
C TYR A 94 5.82 -11.70 -9.22
N PHE A 95 6.79 -12.10 -10.07
CA PHE A 95 7.69 -11.14 -10.73
C PHE A 95 6.98 -10.25 -11.76
N GLU A 96 5.84 -10.69 -12.30
CA GLU A 96 5.04 -9.88 -13.22
C GLU A 96 4.15 -8.86 -12.49
N CYS A 97 3.55 -9.22 -11.36
CA CYS A 97 2.48 -8.43 -10.73
C CYS A 97 2.87 -7.77 -9.40
N VAL A 98 3.86 -8.28 -8.66
CA VAL A 98 4.23 -7.73 -7.34
C VAL A 98 5.57 -7.03 -7.38
N ASP A 99 6.57 -7.67 -7.98
CA ASP A 99 7.91 -7.12 -8.06
C ASP A 99 7.98 -5.71 -8.71
N PRO A 100 7.18 -5.36 -9.76
CA PRO A 100 7.19 -4.00 -10.33
C PRO A 100 6.88 -2.90 -9.32
N VAL A 101 6.02 -3.18 -8.33
CA VAL A 101 5.54 -2.20 -7.35
C VAL A 101 6.31 -2.28 -6.03
N TYR A 102 7.00 -3.40 -5.76
CA TYR A 102 7.93 -3.57 -4.64
C TYR A 102 9.24 -4.23 -5.11
N PRO A 103 10.07 -3.54 -5.93
CA PRO A 103 11.27 -4.12 -6.54
C PRO A 103 12.44 -4.14 -5.53
N MET A 104 12.33 -5.01 -4.53
CA MET A 104 13.31 -5.16 -3.46
C MET A 104 14.15 -6.43 -3.56
N LEU A 105 13.78 -7.38 -4.42
CA LEU A 105 14.53 -8.61 -4.65
C LEU A 105 15.44 -8.42 -5.86
N HIS A 106 16.67 -8.93 -5.76
CA HIS A 106 17.48 -9.11 -6.96
C HIS A 106 17.08 -10.42 -7.63
N ARG A 107 16.34 -10.31 -8.73
CA ARG A 107 15.70 -11.45 -9.42
C ARG A 107 16.69 -12.55 -9.77
N GLN A 108 17.85 -12.20 -10.32
CA GLN A 108 18.85 -13.19 -10.74
C GLN A 108 19.43 -13.97 -9.56
N THR A 109 19.79 -13.29 -8.47
CA THR A 109 20.31 -13.96 -7.26
C THR A 109 19.26 -14.90 -6.67
N PHE A 110 18.01 -14.46 -6.62
CA PHE A 110 16.91 -15.31 -6.15
C PHE A 110 16.78 -16.58 -7.00
N TYR A 111 16.77 -16.47 -8.34
CA TYR A 111 16.65 -17.64 -9.20
C TYR A 111 17.84 -18.60 -9.10
N VAL A 112 19.06 -18.09 -8.92
CA VAL A 112 20.24 -18.94 -8.66
C VAL A 112 20.06 -19.77 -7.39
N GLU A 113 19.63 -19.14 -6.29
CA GLU A 113 19.36 -19.84 -5.03
C GLU A 113 18.19 -20.81 -5.15
N TYR A 114 17.15 -20.43 -5.90
CA TYR A 114 15.95 -21.23 -6.12
C TYR A 114 16.25 -22.49 -6.93
N GLU A 115 16.96 -22.37 -8.06
CA GLU A 115 17.37 -23.53 -8.86
C GLU A 115 18.33 -24.44 -8.08
N HIS A 116 19.23 -23.86 -7.26
CA HIS A 116 20.06 -24.65 -6.37
C HIS A 116 19.20 -25.44 -5.37
N PHE A 117 18.23 -24.81 -4.72
CA PHE A 117 17.30 -25.48 -3.79
C PHE A 117 16.57 -26.67 -4.44
N TRP A 118 16.10 -26.52 -5.68
CA TRP A 118 15.43 -27.63 -6.40
C TRP A 118 16.38 -28.73 -6.87
N SER A 119 17.67 -28.42 -7.06
CA SER A 119 18.69 -29.42 -7.43
C SER A 119 19.10 -30.33 -6.27
N LEU A 120 18.85 -29.92 -5.02
CA LEU A 120 19.24 -30.66 -3.83
C LEU A 120 18.39 -31.93 -3.62
N PRO A 121 18.99 -33.05 -3.17
CA PRO A 121 18.26 -34.21 -2.66
C PRO A 121 17.35 -33.83 -1.47
N ARG A 122 16.27 -34.59 -1.27
CA ARG A 122 15.28 -34.27 -0.22
C ARG A 122 15.87 -34.12 1.20
N PRO A 123 16.77 -35.01 1.67
CA PRO A 123 17.38 -34.84 2.99
C PRO A 123 18.13 -33.51 3.17
N ASP A 124 18.76 -32.99 2.11
CA ASP A 124 19.49 -31.72 2.15
C ASP A 124 18.53 -30.54 2.09
N ARG A 125 17.45 -30.63 1.30
CA ARG A 125 16.39 -29.61 1.26
C ARG A 125 15.69 -29.46 2.60
N ASP A 126 15.45 -30.56 3.31
CA ASP A 126 14.82 -30.58 4.62
C ASP A 126 15.61 -29.77 5.68
N HIS A 127 16.90 -29.49 5.41
CA HIS A 127 17.80 -28.66 6.22
C HIS A 127 18.16 -27.31 5.54
N ALA A 128 17.42 -26.88 4.52
CA ALA A 128 17.63 -25.60 3.85
C ALA A 128 17.41 -24.41 4.79
N ASP A 129 17.86 -23.21 4.37
CA ASP A 129 17.60 -21.96 5.09
C ASP A 129 16.08 -21.71 5.20
N ALA A 130 15.54 -21.80 6.42
CA ALA A 130 14.13 -21.60 6.69
C ALA A 130 13.64 -20.20 6.29
N SER A 131 14.49 -19.17 6.34
CA SER A 131 14.12 -17.83 5.86
C SER A 131 13.98 -17.79 4.34
N PHE A 132 14.76 -18.59 3.60
CA PHE A 132 14.61 -18.72 2.15
C PHE A 132 13.36 -19.50 1.77
N VAL A 133 13.05 -20.60 2.49
CA VAL A 133 11.79 -21.34 2.32
C VAL A 133 10.58 -20.44 2.59
N ALA A 134 10.64 -19.61 3.63
CA ALA A 134 9.61 -18.61 3.91
C ALA A 134 9.42 -17.62 2.74
N LEU A 135 10.53 -17.13 2.17
CA LEU A 135 10.51 -16.22 1.04
C LEU A 135 9.88 -16.88 -0.20
N ILE A 136 10.23 -18.13 -0.51
CA ILE A 136 9.60 -18.88 -1.61
C ILE A 136 8.09 -18.95 -1.37
N PHE A 137 7.64 -19.44 -0.21
CA PHE A 137 6.21 -19.63 0.03
C PHE A 137 5.39 -18.35 -0.03
N VAL A 138 5.89 -17.20 0.45
CA VAL A 138 5.14 -15.95 0.32
C VAL A 138 5.12 -15.44 -1.13
N MET A 139 6.18 -15.66 -1.90
CA MET A 139 6.16 -15.36 -3.33
C MET A 139 5.16 -16.25 -4.07
N LEU A 140 5.04 -17.53 -3.70
CA LEU A 140 4.00 -18.43 -4.21
C LEU A 140 2.60 -17.96 -3.81
N ALA A 141 2.39 -17.58 -2.55
CA ALA A 141 1.11 -17.07 -2.05
C ALA A 141 0.65 -15.83 -2.86
N LEU A 142 1.56 -14.88 -3.04
CA LEU A 142 1.32 -13.68 -3.83
C LEU A 142 1.10 -14.01 -5.30
N GLY A 143 1.92 -14.87 -5.91
CA GLY A 143 1.72 -15.35 -7.28
C GLY A 143 0.33 -15.97 -7.48
N THR A 144 -0.12 -16.77 -6.51
CA THR A 144 -1.45 -17.37 -6.49
C THR A 144 -2.55 -16.30 -6.46
N GLN A 145 -2.42 -15.20 -5.72
CA GLN A 145 -3.45 -14.14 -5.72
C GLN A 145 -3.72 -13.59 -7.14
N PHE A 146 -2.72 -13.61 -8.03
CA PHE A 146 -2.79 -13.04 -9.39
C PHE A 146 -2.98 -14.07 -10.52
N VAL A 147 -3.21 -15.36 -10.23
CA VAL A 147 -3.59 -16.34 -11.28
C VAL A 147 -5.07 -16.24 -11.63
N THR A 148 -5.42 -16.51 -12.88
CA THR A 148 -6.81 -16.52 -13.37
C THR A 148 -7.28 -17.91 -13.78
N SER A 149 -6.42 -18.93 -13.67
CA SER A 149 -6.70 -20.31 -14.10
C SER A 149 -7.57 -21.11 -13.13
N THR A 150 -7.76 -20.64 -11.91
CA THR A 150 -8.53 -21.31 -10.84
C THR A 150 -9.70 -20.45 -10.37
N SER A 151 -10.68 -21.09 -9.73
CA SER A 151 -11.82 -20.37 -9.15
C SER A 151 -11.35 -19.39 -8.06
N PRO A 152 -12.05 -18.28 -7.81
CA PRO A 152 -11.68 -17.31 -6.78
C PRO A 152 -11.53 -17.90 -5.39
N THR A 153 -12.42 -18.82 -5.01
CA THR A 153 -12.40 -19.50 -3.70
C THR A 153 -11.17 -20.37 -3.56
N GLU A 154 -10.88 -21.23 -4.54
CA GLU A 154 -9.70 -22.10 -4.55
C GLU A 154 -8.41 -21.29 -4.54
N ARG A 155 -8.36 -20.23 -5.36
CA ARG A 155 -7.23 -19.30 -5.42
C ARG A 155 -6.96 -18.67 -4.05
N LYS A 156 -8.00 -18.15 -3.40
CA LYS A 156 -7.90 -17.55 -2.06
C LYS A 156 -7.38 -18.57 -1.04
N GLN A 157 -8.01 -19.73 -0.94
CA GLN A 157 -7.61 -20.79 0.00
C GLN A 157 -6.17 -21.25 -0.21
N THR A 158 -5.76 -21.43 -1.46
CA THR A 158 -4.38 -21.83 -1.81
C THR A 158 -3.38 -20.74 -1.44
N ALA A 159 -3.73 -19.48 -1.68
CA ALA A 159 -2.87 -18.34 -1.34
C ALA A 159 -2.71 -18.19 0.19
N GLU A 160 -3.80 -18.29 0.96
CA GLU A 160 -3.80 -18.30 2.43
C GLU A 160 -3.01 -19.49 3.00
N PHE A 161 -3.09 -20.66 2.36
CA PHE A 161 -2.32 -21.84 2.73
C PHE A 161 -0.80 -21.60 2.55
N TYR A 162 -0.37 -21.08 1.40
CA TYR A 162 1.04 -20.75 1.18
C TYR A 162 1.53 -19.60 2.08
N ALA A 163 0.68 -18.61 2.40
CA ALA A 163 1.03 -17.58 3.37
C ALA A 163 1.21 -18.18 4.79
N SER A 164 0.39 -19.15 5.16
CA SER A 164 0.52 -19.90 6.42
C SER A 164 1.81 -20.72 6.47
N ALA A 165 2.21 -21.33 5.35
CA ALA A 165 3.48 -22.05 5.19
C ALA A 165 4.68 -21.10 5.32
N SER A 166 4.60 -19.92 4.70
CA SER A 166 5.64 -18.90 4.83
C SER A 166 5.83 -18.44 6.29
N ASN A 167 4.73 -18.12 6.98
CA ASN A 167 4.79 -17.72 8.39
C ASN A 167 5.36 -18.82 9.29
N GLN A 168 5.04 -20.09 9.02
CA GLN A 168 5.63 -21.22 9.75
C GLN A 168 7.14 -21.33 9.50
N ALA A 169 7.59 -21.21 8.25
CA ALA A 169 9.02 -21.22 7.95
C ALA A 169 9.75 -20.03 8.60
N LEU A 170 9.15 -18.84 8.67
CA LEU A 170 9.66 -17.72 9.45
C LEU A 170 9.80 -18.06 10.92
N ARG A 171 8.77 -18.67 11.53
CA ARG A 171 8.80 -19.11 12.94
C ARG A 171 9.96 -20.06 13.18
N VAL A 172 10.18 -21.04 12.29
CA VAL A 172 11.32 -21.98 12.37
C VAL A 172 12.65 -21.25 12.24
N SER A 173 12.74 -20.22 11.41
CA SER A 173 13.94 -19.36 11.29
C SER A 173 14.16 -18.42 12.49
N SER A 174 13.29 -18.44 13.50
CA SER A 174 13.36 -17.58 14.69
C SER A 174 13.38 -16.08 14.34
N TYR A 175 12.56 -15.65 13.38
CA TYR A 175 12.55 -14.27 12.84
C TYR A 175 12.37 -13.15 13.90
N LEU A 176 11.87 -13.46 15.09
CA LEU A 176 11.73 -12.51 16.20
C LEU A 176 13.04 -12.17 16.91
N SER A 177 14.04 -13.06 16.83
CA SER A 177 15.34 -12.91 17.51
C SER A 177 16.54 -12.94 16.57
N THR A 178 16.41 -13.58 15.40
CA THR A 178 17.52 -13.79 14.45
C THR A 178 17.15 -13.38 13.02
N ALA A 179 16.52 -12.20 12.87
CA ALA A 179 16.17 -11.67 11.56
C ALA A 179 17.40 -11.48 10.66
N ASN A 180 17.25 -11.85 9.39
CA ASN A 180 18.22 -11.65 8.31
C ASN A 180 17.53 -10.98 7.10
N ILE A 181 18.27 -10.67 6.04
CA ILE A 181 17.71 -9.99 4.85
C ILE A 181 16.54 -10.78 4.25
N ARG A 182 16.66 -12.10 4.10
CA ARG A 182 15.60 -12.95 3.54
C ARG A 182 14.36 -12.97 4.42
N SER A 183 14.52 -13.05 5.74
CA SER A 183 13.38 -13.01 6.67
C SER A 183 12.68 -11.66 6.61
N ILE A 184 13.41 -10.54 6.52
CA ILE A 184 12.82 -9.20 6.37
C ILE A 184 12.07 -9.08 5.04
N GLN A 185 12.65 -9.57 3.93
CA GLN A 185 11.97 -9.60 2.64
C GLN A 185 10.68 -10.42 2.69
N ALA A 186 10.73 -11.62 3.29
CA ALA A 186 9.54 -12.44 3.48
C ALA A 186 8.48 -11.71 4.34
N MET A 187 8.90 -11.03 5.41
CA MET A 187 8.00 -10.26 6.27
C MET A 187 7.35 -9.07 5.55
N VAL A 188 8.09 -8.34 4.69
CA VAL A 188 7.54 -7.28 3.83
C VAL A 188 6.46 -7.87 2.92
N LEU A 189 6.75 -8.99 2.25
CA LEU A 189 5.81 -9.65 1.34
C LEU A 189 4.59 -10.24 2.06
N ILE A 190 4.75 -10.75 3.28
CA ILE A 190 3.63 -11.21 4.11
C ILE A 190 2.73 -10.04 4.46
N THR A 191 3.31 -8.89 4.83
CA THR A 191 2.53 -7.69 5.14
C THR A 191 1.73 -7.25 3.90
N TYR A 192 2.36 -7.30 2.72
CA TYR A 192 1.70 -6.98 1.46
C TYR A 192 0.60 -7.98 1.10
N PHE A 193 0.83 -9.29 1.30
CA PHE A 193 -0.16 -10.34 1.13
C PHE A 193 -1.41 -10.09 1.99
N LEU A 194 -1.22 -9.83 3.29
CA LEU A 194 -2.31 -9.57 4.24
C LEU A 194 -3.17 -8.37 3.80
N ILE A 195 -2.55 -7.30 3.28
CA ILE A 195 -3.29 -6.14 2.78
C ILE A 195 -4.15 -6.52 1.57
N ASN A 196 -3.59 -7.27 0.62
CA ASN A 196 -4.36 -7.72 -0.55
C ASN A 196 -5.48 -8.70 -0.18
N ASP A 197 -5.30 -9.44 0.91
CA ASP A 197 -6.25 -10.45 1.39
C ASP A 197 -7.28 -9.91 2.40
N ASN A 198 -7.49 -8.59 2.46
CA ASN A 198 -8.48 -7.98 3.37
C ASN A 198 -8.13 -8.08 4.88
N HIS A 199 -6.83 -8.22 5.21
CA HIS A 199 -6.28 -8.25 6.56
C HIS A 199 -5.33 -7.07 6.83
N ALA A 200 -5.64 -5.87 6.34
CA ALA A 200 -4.78 -4.69 6.48
C ALA A 200 -4.44 -4.35 7.96
N SER A 201 -5.34 -4.67 8.89
CA SER A 201 -5.16 -4.50 10.34
C SER A 201 -4.14 -5.47 10.93
N ASP A 202 -4.19 -6.74 10.52
CA ASP A 202 -3.16 -7.72 10.88
C ASP A 202 -1.83 -7.37 10.22
N GLY A 203 -1.87 -6.88 8.98
CA GLY A 203 -0.74 -6.31 8.27
C GLY A 203 -0.08 -5.16 9.03
N TRP A 204 -0.86 -4.26 9.63
CA TRP A 204 -0.32 -3.19 10.49
C TRP A 204 0.38 -3.75 11.73
N ALA A 205 -0.25 -4.67 12.45
CA ALA A 205 0.34 -5.27 13.65
C ALA A 205 1.65 -6.02 13.33
N PHE A 206 1.62 -6.83 12.25
CA PHE A 206 2.79 -7.55 11.76
C PHE A 206 3.87 -6.60 11.24
N GLY A 207 3.48 -5.51 10.56
CA GLY A 207 4.35 -4.41 10.13
C GLY A 207 5.11 -3.76 11.30
N GLY A 208 4.48 -3.64 12.47
CA GLY A 208 5.15 -3.21 13.70
C GLY A 208 6.28 -4.14 14.15
N ILE A 209 6.15 -5.46 13.95
CA ILE A 209 7.21 -6.43 14.20
C ILE A 209 8.31 -6.27 13.15
N LEU A 210 7.94 -6.21 11.87
CA LEU A 210 8.85 -5.99 10.73
C LEU A 210 9.76 -4.79 10.94
N ILE A 211 9.19 -3.63 11.31
CA ILE A 211 9.95 -2.39 11.49
C ILE A 211 10.96 -2.53 12.63
N ARG A 212 10.58 -3.18 13.75
CA ARG A 212 11.51 -3.44 14.85
C ARG A 212 12.66 -4.36 14.44
N GLN A 213 12.39 -5.38 13.64
CA GLN A 213 13.42 -6.28 13.13
C GLN A 213 14.33 -5.57 12.10
N ALA A 214 13.78 -4.73 11.23
CA ALA A 214 14.54 -3.91 10.29
C ALA A 214 15.46 -2.91 11.02
N TYR A 215 14.97 -2.30 12.10
CA TYR A 215 15.79 -1.46 12.99
C TYR A 215 16.89 -2.27 13.68
N ALA A 216 16.57 -3.43 14.25
CA ALA A 216 17.55 -4.30 14.92
C ALA A 216 18.67 -4.76 13.99
N MET A 217 18.35 -5.04 12.72
CA MET A 217 19.33 -5.40 11.69
C MET A 217 20.14 -4.19 11.15
N GLY A 218 19.77 -2.97 11.55
CA GLY A 218 20.46 -1.74 11.13
C GLY A 218 20.18 -1.33 9.68
N LEU A 219 19.03 -1.68 9.11
CA LEU A 219 18.68 -1.31 7.73
C LEU A 219 18.45 0.20 7.55
N HIS A 220 17.99 0.85 8.60
CA HIS A 220 17.80 2.30 8.66
C HIS A 220 19.10 3.12 8.70
N ARG A 221 20.26 2.43 8.79
CA ARG A 221 21.58 3.04 8.89
C ARG A 221 22.30 2.95 7.55
N ASP A 222 23.01 3.99 7.13
CA ASP A 222 23.80 3.95 5.90
C ASP A 222 24.79 2.77 5.94
N PRO A 223 24.68 1.82 5.00
CA PRO A 223 25.55 0.64 4.98
C PRO A 223 27.03 0.98 4.74
N ASN A 224 27.37 2.18 4.25
CA ASN A 224 28.77 2.64 4.23
C ASN A 224 29.35 2.88 5.63
N ILE A 225 28.50 3.14 6.63
CA ILE A 225 28.89 3.41 8.02
C ILE A 225 28.87 2.11 8.83
N VAL A 226 27.79 1.33 8.75
CA VAL A 226 27.58 0.16 9.62
C VAL A 226 28.17 -1.13 9.06
N THR A 227 28.40 -1.20 7.76
CA THR A 227 28.97 -2.37 7.07
C THR A 227 29.96 -1.92 5.98
N PRO A 228 31.03 -1.17 6.33
CA PRO A 228 31.91 -0.53 5.36
C PRO A 228 32.56 -1.53 4.39
N ASP A 229 32.89 -2.73 4.86
CA ASP A 229 33.56 -3.80 4.09
C ASP A 229 32.60 -4.65 3.25
N ALA A 230 31.28 -4.44 3.36
CA ALA A 230 30.31 -5.17 2.56
C ALA A 230 30.46 -4.85 1.06
N PRO A 231 30.29 -5.84 0.16
CA PRO A 231 30.26 -5.60 -1.27
C PRO A 231 29.22 -4.55 -1.66
N PHE A 232 29.47 -3.83 -2.75
CA PHE A 232 28.56 -2.81 -3.27
C PHE A 232 27.12 -3.34 -3.43
N PHE A 233 26.98 -4.52 -4.02
CA PHE A 233 25.70 -5.21 -4.21
C PHE A 233 24.92 -5.36 -2.90
N GLU A 234 25.56 -5.87 -1.84
CA GLU A 234 24.94 -6.04 -0.53
C GLU A 234 24.50 -4.70 0.08
N LYS A 235 25.30 -3.65 -0.09
CA LYS A 235 24.93 -2.30 0.36
C LYS A 235 23.68 -1.79 -0.36
N GLN A 236 23.59 -1.97 -1.69
CA GLN A 236 22.40 -1.58 -2.46
C GLN A 236 21.19 -2.42 -2.09
N GLN A 237 21.37 -3.72 -1.86
CA GLN A 237 20.30 -4.62 -1.42
C GLN A 237 19.73 -4.20 -0.07
N ARG A 238 20.58 -3.81 0.89
CA ARG A 238 20.15 -3.25 2.19
C ARG A 238 19.32 -1.97 2.01
N ARG A 239 19.71 -1.07 1.09
CA ARG A 239 18.95 0.16 0.78
C ARG A 239 17.58 -0.16 0.14
N LYS A 240 17.52 -1.09 -0.82
CA LYS A 240 16.25 -1.54 -1.45
C LYS A 240 15.29 -2.12 -0.40
N VAL A 241 15.78 -2.97 0.49
CA VAL A 241 14.94 -3.56 1.55
C VAL A 241 14.49 -2.51 2.58
N TRP A 242 15.35 -1.57 2.98
CA TRP A 242 14.95 -0.46 3.85
C TRP A 242 13.85 0.40 3.21
N GLN A 243 14.00 0.72 1.92
CA GLN A 243 12.98 1.47 1.19
C GLN A 243 11.64 0.74 1.17
N ALA A 244 11.63 -0.58 0.96
CA ALA A 244 10.40 -1.37 0.95
C ALA A 244 9.71 -1.34 2.32
N VAL A 245 10.47 -1.43 3.42
CA VAL A 245 9.96 -1.28 4.80
C VAL A 245 9.34 0.11 5.01
N LEU A 246 10.04 1.16 4.59
CA LEU A 246 9.57 2.55 4.71
C LEU A 246 8.31 2.80 3.87
N LEU A 247 8.24 2.27 2.66
CA LEU A 247 7.08 2.39 1.78
C LEU A 247 5.86 1.70 2.41
N GLN A 248 6.04 0.49 2.94
CA GLN A 248 5.01 -0.28 3.61
C GLN A 248 4.46 0.44 4.85
N ASP A 249 5.35 0.96 5.72
CA ASP A 249 4.98 1.75 6.90
C ASP A 249 4.19 3.00 6.49
N THR A 250 4.71 3.76 5.52
CA THR A 250 4.06 5.00 5.05
C THR A 250 2.67 4.71 4.51
N PHE A 251 2.52 3.67 3.68
CA PHE A 251 1.26 3.27 3.09
C PHE A 251 0.21 2.97 4.17
N LEU A 252 0.52 2.06 5.10
CA LEU A 252 -0.40 1.66 6.16
C LEU A 252 -0.73 2.83 7.11
N THR A 253 0.23 3.71 7.36
CA THR A 253 0.07 4.87 8.22
C THR A 253 -0.89 5.89 7.61
N VAL A 254 -0.79 6.17 6.30
CA VAL A 254 -1.79 6.99 5.58
C VAL A 254 -3.17 6.34 5.66
N LEU A 255 -3.23 5.05 5.33
CA LEU A 255 -4.48 4.28 5.27
C LEU A 255 -5.23 4.29 6.61
N LEU A 256 -4.51 3.98 7.69
CA LEU A 256 -5.09 3.76 9.02
C LEU A 256 -5.10 5.03 9.88
N SER A 257 -4.50 6.12 9.40
CA SER A 257 -4.30 7.39 10.12
C SER A 257 -3.62 7.18 11.49
N LEU A 258 -2.61 6.31 11.51
CA LEU A 258 -1.80 5.99 12.70
C LEU A 258 -0.44 6.72 12.65
N PRO A 259 0.40 6.66 13.69
CA PRO A 259 1.73 7.27 13.66
C PRO A 259 2.73 6.47 12.82
N PRO A 260 3.57 7.12 11.97
CA PRO A 260 4.61 6.42 11.22
C PRO A 260 5.70 5.90 12.15
N SER A 261 6.23 4.72 11.87
CA SER A 261 7.26 4.07 12.68
C SER A 261 8.65 4.10 12.04
N ALA A 262 8.76 4.15 10.71
CA ALA A 262 10.01 4.18 9.94
C ALA A 262 10.63 5.59 9.84
N THR A 263 10.67 6.34 10.96
CA THR A 263 11.01 7.77 11.01
C THR A 263 12.48 8.07 11.33
N HIS A 264 13.28 7.07 11.70
CA HIS A 264 14.67 7.26 12.12
C HIS A 264 15.61 6.64 11.08
N THR A 265 16.23 7.45 10.22
CA THR A 265 17.18 6.95 9.22
C THR A 265 18.24 7.98 8.86
N ASP A 266 19.43 7.50 8.52
CA ASP A 266 20.48 8.29 7.87
C ASP A 266 20.85 7.76 6.48
N VAL A 267 20.02 6.87 5.90
CA VAL A 267 20.18 6.39 4.53
C VAL A 267 19.64 7.44 3.56
N SER A 268 20.49 7.92 2.64
CA SER A 268 20.06 8.85 1.60
C SER A 268 19.40 8.14 0.43
N VAL A 269 18.36 8.77 -0.13
CA VAL A 269 17.72 8.34 -1.39
C VAL A 269 18.73 8.38 -2.55
N ASP A 270 19.69 9.30 -2.52
CA ASP A 270 20.68 9.49 -3.58
C ASP A 270 21.77 8.41 -3.60
N ASP A 271 21.94 7.66 -2.51
CA ASP A 271 22.92 6.59 -2.40
C ASP A 271 22.43 5.25 -3.00
N LEU A 272 21.15 5.19 -3.38
CA LEU A 272 20.60 4.07 -4.15
C LEU A 272 20.98 4.25 -5.62
N ILE A 273 21.91 3.44 -6.09
CA ILE A 273 22.47 3.52 -7.44
C ILE A 273 22.57 2.14 -8.08
N GLU A 274 22.50 2.11 -9.40
CA GLU A 274 22.58 0.88 -10.21
C GLU A 274 24.01 0.32 -10.27
N ASP A 275 24.10 -1.00 -10.38
CA ASP A 275 25.39 -1.65 -10.65
C ASP A 275 25.73 -1.50 -12.13
N ALA A 276 26.72 -0.64 -12.42
CA ALA A 276 27.17 -0.35 -13.78
C ALA A 276 27.83 -1.55 -14.49
N THR A 277 28.00 -2.71 -13.83
CA THR A 277 28.66 -3.89 -14.40
C THR A 277 27.81 -4.65 -15.43
N GLY A 278 26.54 -4.30 -15.63
CA GLY A 278 25.73 -4.75 -16.78
C GLY A 278 25.33 -6.23 -16.77
N ILE A 279 25.42 -6.90 -15.61
CA ILE A 279 25.04 -8.31 -15.44
C ILE A 279 23.58 -8.46 -14.94
N SER A 280 22.94 -7.38 -14.45
CA SER A 280 21.55 -7.43 -13.98
C SER A 280 20.55 -7.15 -15.09
N ASP A 281 19.57 -8.05 -15.26
CA ASP A 281 18.35 -7.88 -16.08
C ASP A 281 17.30 -7.01 -15.36
N ASP A 282 17.73 -6.14 -14.44
CA ASP A 282 16.85 -5.18 -13.74
C ASP A 282 16.42 -4.11 -14.77
N ASP A 283 15.14 -3.75 -14.78
CA ASP A 283 14.65 -2.70 -15.68
C ASP A 283 15.34 -1.37 -15.28
N PRO A 284 15.95 -0.63 -16.22
CA PRO A 284 16.68 0.61 -15.91
C PRO A 284 15.82 1.70 -15.27
N THR A 285 14.48 1.54 -15.27
CA THR A 285 13.59 2.47 -14.58
C THR A 285 13.34 2.12 -13.11
N ASP A 286 13.71 0.92 -12.64
CA ASP A 286 13.42 0.46 -11.28
C ASP A 286 14.07 1.34 -10.21
N THR A 287 15.34 1.66 -10.37
CA THR A 287 16.05 2.52 -9.41
C THR A 287 15.40 3.89 -9.34
N ALA A 288 15.00 4.43 -10.48
CA ALA A 288 14.34 5.72 -10.54
C ALA A 288 12.93 5.68 -9.93
N TYR A 289 12.17 4.59 -10.14
CA TYR A 289 10.88 4.35 -9.50
C TYR A 289 11.02 4.27 -7.97
N VAL A 290 12.01 3.49 -7.49
CA VAL A 290 12.28 3.32 -6.06
C VAL A 290 12.67 4.66 -5.42
N ARG A 291 13.57 5.43 -6.05
CA ARG A 291 13.98 6.76 -5.57
C ARG A 291 12.82 7.75 -5.56
N GLY A 292 11.99 7.77 -6.60
CA GLY A 292 10.80 8.62 -6.67
C GLY A 292 9.78 8.29 -5.58
N SER A 293 9.50 6.99 -5.41
CA SER A 293 8.59 6.49 -4.37
C SER A 293 9.11 6.78 -2.96
N TRP A 294 10.40 6.62 -2.73
CA TRP A 294 11.04 6.94 -1.44
C TRP A 294 11.00 8.44 -1.14
N THR A 295 11.36 9.28 -2.10
CA THR A 295 11.30 10.74 -1.96
C THR A 295 9.88 11.21 -1.59
N LEU A 296 8.87 10.67 -2.27
CA LEU A 296 7.47 10.94 -1.96
C LEU A 296 7.09 10.44 -0.55
N ALA A 297 7.48 9.22 -0.20
CA ALA A 297 7.16 8.64 1.11
C ALA A 297 7.74 9.46 2.27
N ASN A 298 8.98 9.96 2.15
CA ASN A 298 9.58 10.85 3.15
C ASN A 298 8.74 12.12 3.37
N LEU A 299 8.31 12.78 2.28
CA LEU A 299 7.45 13.96 2.37
C LEU A 299 6.10 13.63 3.02
N VAL A 300 5.49 12.50 2.65
CA VAL A 300 4.18 12.06 3.15
C VAL A 300 4.22 11.72 4.65
N GLN A 301 5.26 11.05 5.14
CA GLN A 301 5.39 10.72 6.56
C GLN A 301 5.41 11.98 7.45
N GLU A 302 6.20 12.98 7.06
CA GLU A 302 6.35 14.22 7.81
C GLU A 302 5.08 15.09 7.71
N THR A 303 4.52 15.23 6.51
CA THR A 303 3.52 16.26 6.24
C THR A 303 2.08 15.77 6.33
N ILE A 304 1.81 14.48 6.12
CA ILE A 304 0.47 13.90 6.13
C ILE A 304 0.29 12.93 7.29
N CYS A 305 1.15 11.91 7.38
CA CYS A 305 1.00 10.87 8.40
C CYS A 305 1.09 11.44 9.82
N SER A 306 2.12 12.23 10.10
CA SER A 306 2.36 12.77 11.44
C SER A 306 1.19 13.64 11.95
N PRO A 307 0.68 14.64 11.18
CA PRO A 307 -0.49 15.41 11.62
C PRO A 307 -1.76 14.57 11.76
N ARG A 308 -2.06 13.69 10.79
CA ARG A 308 -3.26 12.83 10.82
C ARG A 308 -3.28 11.91 12.03
N SER A 309 -2.12 11.35 12.40
CA SER A 309 -1.98 10.49 13.59
C SER A 309 -2.29 11.18 14.92
N LEU A 310 -2.23 12.52 14.94
CA LEU A 310 -2.46 13.34 16.12
C LEU A 310 -3.80 14.10 16.06
N ASP A 311 -4.61 13.83 15.03
CA ASP A 311 -5.87 14.57 14.76
C ASP A 311 -5.62 16.09 14.65
N VAL A 312 -4.50 16.46 14.04
CA VAL A 312 -4.12 17.85 13.77
C VAL A 312 -4.27 18.11 12.26
N PRO A 313 -4.73 19.31 11.83
CA PRO A 313 -4.80 19.63 10.41
C PRO A 313 -3.45 19.49 9.73
N ILE A 314 -3.44 18.84 8.55
CA ILE A 314 -2.27 18.78 7.65
C ILE A 314 -1.77 20.21 7.38
N CYS A 315 -2.70 21.13 7.14
CA CYS A 315 -2.41 22.53 6.88
C CYS A 315 -2.92 23.45 8.00
N ALA A 316 -2.01 23.94 8.85
CA ALA A 316 -2.35 24.90 9.92
C ALA A 316 -2.59 26.35 9.44
N THR A 317 -2.04 26.75 8.28
CA THR A 317 -2.22 28.11 7.71
C THR A 317 -2.28 28.06 6.18
N GLN A 318 -2.85 29.09 5.54
CA GLN A 318 -2.91 29.16 4.08
C GLN A 318 -1.50 29.16 3.45
N ARG A 319 -0.54 29.86 4.08
CA ARG A 319 0.87 29.85 3.65
C ARG A 319 1.47 28.45 3.75
N HIS A 320 1.16 27.70 4.81
CA HIS A 320 1.61 26.32 4.95
C HIS A 320 1.03 25.43 3.85
N LYS A 321 -0.28 25.54 3.56
CA LYS A 321 -0.92 24.82 2.44
C LYS A 321 -0.24 25.12 1.11
N SER A 322 -0.01 26.40 0.78
CA SER A 322 0.68 26.79 -0.46
C SER A 322 2.10 26.25 -0.54
N LYS A 323 2.85 26.22 0.57
CA LYS A 323 4.18 25.62 0.64
C LYS A 323 4.12 24.11 0.38
N LEU A 324 3.24 23.39 1.08
CA LEU A 324 3.13 21.93 0.88
C LEU A 324 2.77 21.58 -0.56
N VAL A 325 1.81 22.27 -1.17
CA VAL A 325 1.48 22.07 -2.59
C VAL A 325 2.70 22.31 -3.49
N ALA A 326 3.52 23.32 -3.19
CA ALA A 326 4.76 23.57 -3.94
C ALA A 326 5.82 22.46 -3.73
N ASP A 327 5.95 21.94 -2.51
CA ASP A 327 6.86 20.84 -2.17
C ASP A 327 6.46 19.55 -2.89
N PHE A 328 5.16 19.18 -2.87
CA PHE A 328 4.63 18.05 -3.64
C PHE A 328 4.91 18.22 -5.14
N ARG A 329 4.64 19.40 -5.71
CA ARG A 329 4.97 19.68 -7.13
C ARG A 329 6.46 19.62 -7.43
N ALA A 330 7.33 19.92 -6.46
CA ALA A 330 8.77 19.76 -6.63
C ALA A 330 9.17 18.29 -6.68
N VAL A 331 8.61 17.46 -5.78
CA VAL A 331 8.78 16.00 -5.82
C VAL A 331 8.29 15.42 -7.14
N TYR A 332 7.09 15.78 -7.59
CA TYR A 332 6.57 15.28 -8.88
C TYR A 332 7.48 15.64 -10.04
N ARG A 333 7.98 16.89 -10.10
CA ARG A 333 8.92 17.34 -11.14
C ARG A 333 10.28 16.63 -11.09
N SER A 334 10.66 16.04 -9.96
CA SER A 334 11.87 15.25 -9.84
C SER A 334 11.73 13.85 -10.44
N PHE A 335 10.50 13.38 -10.67
CA PHE A 335 10.28 12.08 -11.30
C PHE A 335 10.72 12.13 -12.77
N PRO A 336 11.39 11.07 -13.26
CA PRO A 336 11.65 10.90 -14.69
C PRO A 336 10.39 11.09 -15.53
N ASP A 337 10.55 11.67 -16.73
CA ASP A 337 9.46 12.01 -17.65
C ASP A 337 8.52 10.84 -17.93
N ILE A 338 9.07 9.63 -18.00
CA ILE A 338 8.31 8.40 -18.22
C ILE A 338 7.24 8.16 -17.15
N PHE A 339 7.53 8.49 -15.88
CA PHE A 339 6.57 8.37 -14.78
C PHE A 339 5.62 9.58 -14.66
N ARG A 340 5.86 10.64 -15.43
CA ARG A 340 4.97 11.81 -15.53
C ARG A 340 4.05 11.74 -16.75
N SER A 341 4.31 10.84 -17.69
CA SER A 341 3.54 10.61 -18.91
C SER A 341 2.61 9.42 -18.75
N TRP A 342 1.42 9.66 -18.20
CA TRP A 342 0.43 8.60 -17.89
C TRP A 342 -0.89 8.78 -18.66
N ASP A 343 -0.84 9.45 -19.81
CA ASP A 343 -1.98 9.51 -20.73
C ASP A 343 -2.48 8.08 -21.08
N PRO A 344 -3.80 7.80 -21.03
CA PRO A 344 -4.33 6.46 -21.22
C PRO A 344 -3.91 5.79 -22.53
N ASP A 345 -3.87 6.52 -23.64
CA ASP A 345 -3.53 5.97 -24.96
C ASP A 345 -2.03 5.66 -25.05
N ALA A 346 -1.20 6.56 -24.52
CA ALA A 346 0.24 6.34 -24.42
C ALA A 346 0.58 5.13 -23.54
N LEU A 347 -0.10 4.98 -22.40
CA LEU A 347 0.07 3.83 -21.51
C LEU A 347 -0.45 2.53 -22.15
N ALA A 348 -1.55 2.57 -22.90
CA ALA A 348 -2.06 1.41 -23.62
C ALA A 348 -1.06 0.91 -24.69
N LEU A 349 -0.39 1.82 -25.38
CA LEU A 349 0.68 1.47 -26.32
C LEU A 349 1.89 0.89 -25.58
N LEU A 350 2.34 1.55 -24.49
CA LEU A 350 3.49 1.09 -23.70
C LEU A 350 3.24 -0.29 -23.05
N ALA A 351 2.00 -0.59 -22.66
CA ALA A 351 1.63 -1.87 -22.06
C ALA A 351 1.84 -3.07 -23.01
N GLN A 352 1.95 -2.83 -24.32
CA GLN A 352 2.25 -3.89 -25.29
C GLN A 352 3.70 -4.35 -25.24
N THR A 353 4.62 -3.46 -24.85
CA THR A 353 6.07 -3.72 -24.85
C THR A 353 6.67 -3.79 -23.46
N ASN A 354 6.20 -2.97 -22.52
CA ASN A 354 6.71 -2.93 -21.15
C ASN A 354 5.59 -2.62 -20.14
N LYS A 355 4.94 -3.69 -19.66
CA LYS A 355 3.89 -3.62 -18.63
C LYS A 355 4.44 -3.15 -17.27
N ARG A 356 5.72 -3.42 -16.96
CA ARG A 356 6.36 -3.08 -15.68
C ARG A 356 6.36 -1.57 -15.46
N ILE A 357 6.81 -0.81 -16.46
CA ILE A 357 6.83 0.66 -16.41
C ILE A 357 5.41 1.22 -16.28
N VAL A 358 4.42 0.64 -16.98
CA VAL A 358 3.02 1.08 -16.86
C VAL A 358 2.52 0.89 -15.42
N ARG A 359 2.76 -0.27 -14.80
CA ARG A 359 2.41 -0.52 -13.39
C ARG A 359 3.09 0.47 -12.45
N GLN A 360 4.40 0.67 -12.60
CA GLN A 360 5.17 1.64 -11.81
C GLN A 360 4.62 3.06 -11.94
N THR A 361 4.35 3.50 -13.18
CA THR A 361 3.81 4.82 -13.50
C THR A 361 2.45 5.04 -12.83
N LEU A 362 1.53 4.07 -12.96
CA LEU A 362 0.20 4.16 -12.37
C LEU A 362 0.25 4.16 -10.84
N PHE A 363 1.08 3.32 -10.23
CA PHE A 363 1.21 3.26 -8.76
C PHE A 363 1.85 4.53 -8.19
N LEU A 364 2.92 5.04 -8.81
CA LEU A 364 3.57 6.28 -8.37
C LEU A 364 2.65 7.49 -8.54
N SER A 365 1.94 7.57 -9.68
CA SER A 365 0.97 8.65 -9.96
C SER A 365 -0.21 8.60 -9.00
N SER A 366 -0.81 7.41 -8.81
CA SER A 366 -1.88 7.19 -7.83
C SER A 366 -1.47 7.69 -6.44
N ASN A 367 -0.27 7.28 -5.98
CA ASN A 367 0.23 7.68 -4.67
C ASN A 367 0.47 9.20 -4.56
N TYR A 368 1.03 9.82 -5.59
CA TYR A 368 1.26 11.25 -5.62
C TYR A 368 -0.05 12.05 -5.54
N PHE A 369 -0.99 11.78 -6.46
CA PHE A 369 -2.23 12.54 -6.56
C PHE A 369 -3.16 12.31 -5.37
N HIS A 370 -3.21 11.09 -4.83
CA HIS A 370 -3.94 10.80 -3.60
C HIS A 370 -3.47 11.68 -2.43
N ASN A 371 -2.15 11.75 -2.20
CA ASN A 371 -1.60 12.55 -1.12
C ASN A 371 -1.77 14.06 -1.38
N LEU A 372 -1.66 14.52 -2.64
CA LEU A 372 -1.94 15.90 -3.01
C LEU A 372 -3.42 16.27 -2.78
N MET A 373 -4.35 15.36 -3.08
CA MET A 373 -5.77 15.49 -2.77
C MET A 373 -5.97 15.71 -1.26
N LEU A 374 -5.33 14.91 -0.39
CA LEU A 374 -5.43 15.07 1.07
C LEU A 374 -4.96 16.45 1.55
N VAL A 375 -3.91 17.02 0.94
CA VAL A 375 -3.42 18.38 1.24
C VAL A 375 -4.43 19.45 0.83
N HIS A 376 -5.03 19.33 -0.36
CA HIS A 376 -6.05 20.27 -0.83
C HIS A 376 -7.33 20.19 0.01
N ALA A 377 -7.73 18.96 0.34
CA ALA A 377 -8.90 18.60 1.14
C ALA A 377 -8.77 19.01 2.61
N SER A 378 -7.53 19.11 3.13
CA SER A 378 -7.30 19.51 4.52
C SER A 378 -7.93 20.87 4.82
N GLU A 379 -8.68 20.92 5.91
CA GLU A 379 -9.28 22.14 6.42
C GLU A 379 -8.86 22.42 7.87
N SER A 380 -8.90 23.68 8.23
CA SER A 380 -8.78 24.16 9.61
C SER A 380 -9.56 25.47 9.74
N PRO A 381 -9.78 26.00 10.96
CA PRO A 381 -10.54 27.24 11.14
C PRO A 381 -10.05 28.42 10.29
N ASP A 382 -8.75 28.48 9.99
CA ASP A 382 -8.11 29.56 9.23
C ASP A 382 -7.78 29.15 7.77
N VAL A 383 -8.09 27.91 7.38
CA VAL A 383 -7.71 27.34 6.08
C VAL A 383 -8.87 26.53 5.51
N PRO A 384 -9.66 27.09 4.59
CA PRO A 384 -10.75 26.36 3.96
C PRO A 384 -10.22 25.25 3.03
N VAL A 385 -11.11 24.30 2.69
CA VAL A 385 -10.90 23.32 1.63
C VAL A 385 -10.60 24.05 0.32
N ASN A 386 -9.57 23.60 -0.42
CA ASN A 386 -9.38 24.06 -1.80
C ASN A 386 -10.21 23.17 -2.74
N VAL A 387 -11.49 23.48 -2.90
CA VAL A 387 -12.46 22.66 -3.66
C VAL A 387 -11.92 22.27 -5.03
N ARG A 388 -11.45 23.24 -5.82
CA ARG A 388 -10.91 22.97 -7.17
C ARG A 388 -9.71 22.03 -7.11
N GLY A 389 -8.70 22.36 -6.29
CA GLY A 389 -7.50 21.55 -6.17
C GLY A 389 -7.78 20.13 -5.64
N THR A 390 -8.76 19.98 -4.75
CA THR A 390 -9.21 18.67 -4.26
C THR A 390 -9.82 17.84 -5.38
N LEU A 391 -10.77 18.41 -6.14
CA LEU A 391 -11.45 17.69 -7.23
C LEU A 391 -10.49 17.37 -8.39
N GLU A 392 -9.57 18.27 -8.73
CA GLU A 392 -8.55 18.01 -9.76
C GLU A 392 -7.60 16.89 -9.34
N ALA A 393 -7.03 16.95 -8.12
CA ALA A 393 -6.14 15.91 -7.64
C ALA A 393 -6.86 14.56 -7.41
N ALA A 394 -8.11 14.57 -6.95
CA ALA A 394 -8.92 13.36 -6.82
C ALA A 394 -9.22 12.72 -8.18
N HIS A 395 -9.53 13.54 -9.20
CA HIS A 395 -9.75 13.08 -10.57
C HIS A 395 -8.50 12.42 -11.15
N ASP A 396 -7.33 13.06 -11.00
CA ASP A 396 -6.08 12.48 -11.49
C ASP A 396 -5.76 11.16 -10.75
N ALA A 397 -5.96 11.12 -9.43
CA ALA A 397 -5.75 9.92 -8.63
C ALA A 397 -6.68 8.77 -9.06
N ILE A 398 -7.99 9.00 -9.14
CA ILE A 398 -8.95 7.93 -9.46
C ILE A 398 -8.82 7.45 -10.90
N THR A 399 -8.43 8.35 -11.82
CA THR A 399 -8.18 8.01 -13.22
C THR A 399 -7.04 7.01 -13.36
N THR A 400 -6.00 7.07 -12.51
CA THR A 400 -4.93 6.05 -12.55
C THR A 400 -5.48 4.64 -12.26
N PHE A 401 -6.47 4.50 -11.37
CA PHE A 401 -7.14 3.22 -11.15
C PHE A 401 -8.04 2.83 -12.31
N PHE A 402 -8.74 3.78 -12.94
CA PHE A 402 -9.55 3.49 -14.14
C PHE A 402 -8.69 2.96 -15.29
N VAL A 403 -7.53 3.57 -15.54
CA VAL A 403 -6.56 3.10 -16.53
C VAL A 403 -6.00 1.74 -16.14
N LEU A 404 -5.67 1.55 -14.85
CA LEU A 404 -5.21 0.25 -14.34
C LEU A 404 -6.25 -0.86 -14.58
N PHE A 405 -7.52 -0.58 -14.29
CA PHE A 405 -8.62 -1.53 -14.50
C PHE A 405 -8.85 -1.82 -15.99
N GLN A 406 -8.70 -0.82 -16.85
CA GLN A 406 -8.82 -1.00 -18.31
C GLN A 406 -7.69 -1.85 -18.90
N LEU A 407 -6.45 -1.63 -18.46
CA LEU A 407 -5.27 -2.30 -19.03
C LEU A 407 -5.01 -3.68 -18.38
N PHE A 408 -5.29 -3.80 -17.08
CA PHE A 408 -4.93 -4.96 -16.25
C PHE A 408 -6.08 -5.37 -15.33
N GLU A 409 -7.28 -5.54 -15.88
CA GLU A 409 -8.52 -5.78 -15.11
C GLU A 409 -8.37 -6.84 -14.01
N ALA A 410 -7.85 -8.03 -14.36
CA ALA A 410 -7.69 -9.13 -13.42
C ALA A 410 -6.76 -8.76 -12.24
N GLU A 411 -5.71 -7.98 -12.50
CA GLU A 411 -4.76 -7.54 -11.47
C GLU A 411 -5.35 -6.40 -10.64
N ALA A 412 -6.07 -5.47 -11.26
CA ALA A 412 -6.77 -4.37 -10.59
C ALA A 412 -7.83 -4.85 -9.58
N ARG A 413 -8.43 -6.03 -9.82
CA ARG A 413 -9.35 -6.70 -8.89
C ARG A 413 -8.66 -7.25 -7.64
N VAL A 414 -7.37 -7.57 -7.74
CA VAL A 414 -6.56 -8.16 -6.65
C VAL A 414 -5.80 -7.10 -5.87
N TRP A 415 -5.32 -6.04 -6.53
CA TRP A 415 -4.61 -4.93 -5.87
C TRP A 415 -5.54 -4.09 -4.99
N TRP A 416 -5.73 -4.57 -3.77
CA TRP A 416 -6.59 -3.96 -2.77
C TRP A 416 -6.26 -2.48 -2.56
N VAL A 417 -4.97 -2.14 -2.52
CA VAL A 417 -4.49 -0.77 -2.31
C VAL A 417 -5.06 0.21 -3.33
N SER A 418 -4.96 -0.13 -4.61
CA SER A 418 -5.42 0.74 -5.71
C SER A 418 -6.94 0.84 -5.72
N ASN A 419 -7.63 -0.29 -5.51
CA ASN A 419 -9.09 -0.33 -5.45
C ASN A 419 -9.65 0.47 -4.26
N HIS A 420 -9.01 0.35 -3.09
CA HIS A 420 -9.40 1.07 -1.88
C HIS A 420 -9.15 2.58 -2.03
N ARG A 421 -7.99 3.00 -2.55
CA ARG A 421 -7.70 4.42 -2.80
C ARG A 421 -8.69 5.06 -3.76
N ALA A 422 -9.01 4.40 -4.87
CA ALA A 422 -10.01 4.87 -5.82
C ALA A 422 -11.39 5.06 -5.17
N PHE A 423 -11.77 4.18 -4.24
CA PHE A 423 -12.97 4.35 -3.44
C PHE A 423 -12.88 5.57 -2.50
N LEU A 424 -11.75 5.78 -1.81
CA LEU A 424 -11.54 6.97 -0.96
C LEU A 424 -11.57 8.28 -1.77
N GLU A 425 -11.04 8.27 -2.99
CA GLU A 425 -11.08 9.42 -3.90
C GLU A 425 -12.52 9.72 -4.32
N ALA A 426 -13.30 8.71 -4.72
CA ALA A 426 -14.73 8.87 -5.03
C ALA A 426 -15.54 9.37 -3.82
N LEU A 427 -15.25 8.88 -2.61
CA LEU A 427 -15.84 9.39 -1.37
C LEU A 427 -15.50 10.86 -1.14
N CYS A 428 -14.23 11.24 -1.29
CA CYS A 428 -13.80 12.63 -1.14
C CYS A 428 -14.53 13.54 -2.14
N ILE A 429 -14.62 13.11 -3.40
CA ILE A 429 -15.37 13.83 -4.45
C ILE A 429 -16.83 14.00 -4.03
N GLY A 430 -17.53 12.92 -3.65
CA GLY A 430 -18.93 12.96 -3.23
C GLY A 430 -19.17 13.90 -2.04
N ASN A 431 -18.27 13.86 -1.04
CA ASN A 431 -18.32 14.78 0.09
C ASN A 431 -18.18 16.24 -0.32
N VAL A 432 -17.22 16.55 -1.20
CA VAL A 432 -17.02 17.93 -1.71
C VAL A 432 -18.25 18.41 -2.49
N LEU A 433 -18.81 17.58 -3.39
CA LEU A 433 -20.02 17.92 -4.14
C LEU A 433 -21.19 18.24 -3.21
N ARG A 434 -21.41 17.41 -2.19
CA ARG A 434 -22.48 17.58 -1.20
C ARG A 434 -22.32 18.86 -0.37
N GLU A 435 -21.09 19.23 0.00
CA GLU A 435 -20.86 20.48 0.74
C GLU A 435 -21.12 21.71 -0.14
N VAL A 436 -20.68 21.69 -1.40
CA VAL A 436 -20.92 22.80 -2.33
C VAL A 436 -22.41 22.95 -2.65
N ALA A 437 -23.15 21.85 -2.80
CA ALA A 437 -24.60 21.88 -3.03
C ALA A 437 -25.39 22.59 -1.91
N LYS A 438 -24.89 22.57 -0.67
CA LYS A 438 -25.52 23.26 0.48
C LYS A 438 -25.37 24.79 0.41
N GLU A 439 -24.44 25.31 -0.38
CA GLU A 439 -24.24 26.76 -0.52
C GLU A 439 -25.35 27.38 -1.40
N PRO A 440 -25.69 28.68 -1.22
CA PRO A 440 -26.68 29.34 -2.05
C PRO A 440 -26.29 29.32 -3.54
N GLY A 441 -27.12 28.71 -4.40
CA GLY A 441 -26.80 28.49 -5.82
C GLY A 441 -25.85 27.31 -6.09
N GLY A 442 -25.52 26.54 -5.05
CA GLY A 442 -24.67 25.36 -5.11
C GLY A 442 -25.19 24.28 -6.06
N ASP A 443 -26.49 23.99 -6.03
CA ASP A 443 -27.12 23.00 -6.91
C ASP A 443 -26.94 23.33 -8.41
N GLU A 444 -27.09 24.61 -8.77
CA GLU A 444 -26.86 25.07 -10.13
C GLU A 444 -25.38 24.97 -10.52
N THR A 445 -24.49 25.29 -9.57
CA THR A 445 -23.04 25.17 -9.77
C THR A 445 -22.63 23.72 -10.00
N VAL A 446 -23.07 22.80 -9.14
CA VAL A 446 -22.76 21.37 -9.23
C VAL A 446 -23.27 20.74 -10.53
N THR A 447 -24.38 21.25 -11.08
CA THR A 447 -24.99 20.71 -12.30
C THR A 447 -24.47 21.33 -13.60
N LYS A 448 -23.99 22.58 -13.57
CA LYS A 448 -23.57 23.31 -14.78
C LYS A 448 -22.08 23.50 -14.93
N ASP A 449 -21.32 23.55 -13.83
CA ASP A 449 -19.88 23.77 -13.91
C ASP A 449 -19.16 22.48 -14.38
N PRO A 450 -18.34 22.54 -15.45
CA PRO A 450 -17.68 21.37 -16.01
C PRO A 450 -16.84 20.56 -15.03
N LEU A 451 -16.23 21.20 -14.03
CA LEU A 451 -15.42 20.52 -13.02
C LEU A 451 -16.29 19.60 -12.15
N PHE A 452 -17.45 20.09 -11.73
CA PHE A 452 -18.38 19.36 -10.87
C PHE A 452 -19.12 18.27 -11.63
N VAL A 453 -19.47 18.52 -12.90
CA VAL A 453 -20.03 17.51 -13.80
C VAL A 453 -19.05 16.35 -14.00
N ARG A 454 -17.76 16.64 -14.23
CA ARG A 454 -16.70 15.61 -14.33
C ARG A 454 -16.57 14.83 -13.03
N ALA A 455 -16.50 15.52 -11.90
CA ALA A 455 -16.45 14.90 -10.57
C ALA A 455 -17.62 13.93 -10.33
N ARG A 456 -18.85 14.30 -10.70
CA ARG A 456 -20.01 13.40 -10.63
C ARG A 456 -19.85 12.19 -11.56
N SER A 457 -19.31 12.40 -12.76
CA SER A 457 -19.00 11.32 -13.71
C SER A 457 -17.98 10.32 -13.16
N ASP A 458 -16.98 10.78 -12.41
CA ASP A 458 -15.98 9.92 -11.77
C ASP A 458 -16.63 8.97 -10.74
N ILE A 459 -17.59 9.47 -9.93
CA ILE A 459 -18.37 8.64 -9.00
C ILE A 459 -19.18 7.59 -9.78
N HIS A 460 -19.87 7.98 -10.85
CA HIS A 460 -20.62 7.03 -11.69
C HIS A 460 -19.70 5.94 -12.27
N ARG A 461 -18.53 6.32 -12.78
CA ARG A 461 -17.57 5.37 -13.34
C ARG A 461 -17.05 4.41 -12.28
N MET A 462 -16.78 4.92 -11.07
CA MET A 462 -16.35 4.10 -9.95
C MET A 462 -17.43 3.09 -9.53
N ILE A 463 -18.70 3.50 -9.49
CA ILE A 463 -19.83 2.60 -9.22
C ILE A 463 -19.92 1.50 -10.27
N GLN A 464 -19.80 1.83 -11.55
CA GLN A 464 -19.84 0.83 -12.63
C GLN A 464 -18.73 -0.22 -12.46
N ILE A 465 -17.50 0.21 -12.18
CA ILE A 465 -16.38 -0.71 -11.93
C ILE A 465 -16.67 -1.58 -10.71
N MET A 466 -17.15 -1.00 -9.61
CA MET A 466 -17.48 -1.75 -8.40
C MET A 466 -18.65 -2.73 -8.59
N GLN A 467 -19.63 -2.42 -9.44
CA GLN A 467 -20.69 -3.36 -9.82
C GLN A 467 -20.11 -4.56 -10.58
N LEU A 468 -19.23 -4.32 -11.55
CA LEU A 468 -18.49 -5.39 -12.25
C LEU A 468 -17.63 -6.23 -11.29
N MET A 469 -17.21 -5.68 -10.16
CA MET A 469 -16.50 -6.40 -9.09
C MET A 469 -17.44 -7.09 -8.08
N GLY A 470 -18.67 -6.62 -7.96
CA GLY A 470 -19.70 -7.15 -7.05
C GLY A 470 -20.59 -8.23 -7.66
N GLU A 471 -20.45 -8.50 -8.95
CA GLU A 471 -21.23 -9.49 -9.71
C GLU A 471 -20.38 -10.69 -10.15
N GLY A 472 -21.03 -11.84 -10.40
CA GLY A 472 -20.40 -13.07 -10.88
C GLY A 472 -19.76 -13.95 -9.81
N GLU A 473 -19.03 -14.98 -10.22
CA GLU A 473 -18.37 -15.94 -9.31
C GLU A 473 -17.27 -15.31 -8.44
N GLN A 474 -16.85 -14.08 -8.75
CA GLN A 474 -15.87 -13.30 -7.97
C GLN A 474 -16.52 -12.19 -7.14
N ALA A 475 -17.84 -12.24 -6.92
CA ALA A 475 -18.61 -11.16 -6.28
C ALA A 475 -18.02 -10.75 -4.92
N SER A 476 -17.47 -9.54 -4.87
CA SER A 476 -16.97 -8.95 -3.63
C SER A 476 -18.11 -8.32 -2.83
N GLU A 477 -18.34 -8.79 -1.61
CA GLU A 477 -19.27 -8.13 -0.67
C GLU A 477 -18.85 -6.68 -0.40
N THR A 478 -17.55 -6.44 -0.21
CA THR A 478 -16.99 -5.11 -0.05
C THR A 478 -17.32 -4.21 -1.24
N ALA A 479 -17.24 -4.72 -2.48
CA ALA A 479 -17.62 -3.94 -3.67
C ALA A 479 -19.11 -3.56 -3.66
N ARG A 480 -20.00 -4.50 -3.29
CA ARG A 480 -21.45 -4.22 -3.15
C ARG A 480 -21.73 -3.16 -2.08
N THR A 481 -21.06 -3.24 -0.93
CA THR A 481 -21.18 -2.21 0.12
C THR A 481 -20.68 -0.85 -0.38
N ARG A 482 -19.55 -0.81 -1.10
CA ARG A 482 -19.01 0.43 -1.67
C ARG A 482 -19.94 1.05 -2.71
N VAL A 483 -20.61 0.25 -3.55
CA VAL A 483 -21.64 0.71 -4.48
C VAL A 483 -22.78 1.39 -3.73
N ALA A 484 -23.30 0.77 -2.67
CA ALA A 484 -24.38 1.36 -1.87
C ALA A 484 -23.98 2.73 -1.30
N VAL A 485 -22.79 2.81 -0.71
CA VAL A 485 -22.26 4.07 -0.13
C VAL A 485 -22.09 5.15 -1.19
N LEU A 486 -21.47 4.84 -2.34
CA LEU A 486 -21.25 5.84 -3.39
C LEU A 486 -22.55 6.29 -4.05
N SER A 487 -23.56 5.41 -4.11
CA SER A 487 -24.86 5.74 -4.72
C SER A 487 -25.60 6.83 -3.95
N GLU A 488 -25.36 6.97 -2.63
CA GLU A 488 -25.97 8.05 -1.81
C GLU A 488 -25.59 9.45 -2.27
N PHE A 489 -24.46 9.62 -2.98
CA PHE A 489 -24.01 10.93 -3.49
C PHE A 489 -24.65 11.31 -4.83
N LEU A 490 -25.40 10.40 -5.46
CA LEU A 490 -25.98 10.60 -6.78
C LEU A 490 -27.51 10.81 -6.77
N VAL A 491 -28.13 10.67 -5.60
CA VAL A 491 -29.57 10.85 -5.35
C VAL A 491 -29.97 12.32 -5.34
#